data_AF-A0A0D8YDL9-F1
#
_entry.id   AF-A0A0D8YDL9-F1
#
_cell.length_a   1.000
_cell.length_b   1.000
_cell.length_c   1.000
_cell.angle_alpha   90.00
_cell.angle_beta   90.00
_cell.angle_gamma   90.00
#
_symmetry.space_group_name_H-M   'P 1'
#
loop_
_entity.id
_entity.type
_entity.pdbx_description
1 polymer ?
#
loop_
_entity_poly.entity_id
_entity_poly.type
_entity_poly.pdbx_seq_one_letter_code
_entity_poly.pdbx_strand_id
1 'polypeptide(L)'
;MDFINHDSIHYAKPISWGFPALTGTMTLSYFIHNAVLTILRNQRNPEHNVRDLSISYFLAAICYIFIGSSFYVSFPVQRSCISDNFLNNFGPGDIFSSTARLFLLFQMITVLPLLLYLIRSQLFHAFIGEVWPGTGSVMLLNIGIICIAVAVAIFYPNVGSILRYVGSLSGLIYVYTLPCVVYMRKLHMLGRLTTTKQFLLTMIVVFGIMNFCAQFVV
;
A
#
# COMPACT_ATOMS: atom_id res chain seq x y z
N MET A 1 -0.54 32.77 -6.54
CA MET A 1 -0.50 31.90 -5.35
C MET A 1 0.79 32.19 -4.61
N ASP A 2 0.71 32.65 -3.37
CA ASP A 2 1.90 32.89 -2.54
C ASP A 2 2.09 31.70 -1.60
N PHE A 3 3.15 30.92 -1.86
CA PHE A 3 3.52 29.72 -1.10
C PHE A 3 4.57 30.01 -0.01
N ILE A 4 5.10 31.23 0.04
CA ILE A 4 6.25 31.61 0.89
C ILE A 4 5.75 32.33 2.13
N ASN A 5 4.71 33.16 2.00
CA ASN A 5 4.14 33.89 3.12
C ASN A 5 3.38 32.94 4.07
N HIS A 6 3.80 32.88 5.34
CA HIS A 6 3.21 32.02 6.37
C HIS A 6 1.74 32.33 6.67
N ASP A 7 1.30 33.56 6.43
CA ASP A 7 -0.08 34.00 6.67
C ASP A 7 -0.99 33.80 5.44
N SER A 8 -0.43 33.32 4.32
CA SER A 8 -1.19 32.99 3.11
C SER A 8 -2.01 31.73 3.31
N ILE A 9 -3.27 31.76 2.87
CA ILE A 9 -4.17 30.59 2.78
C ILE A 9 -3.55 29.49 1.88
N HIS A 10 -2.61 29.88 1.01
CA HIS A 10 -1.88 29.00 0.11
C HIS A 10 -0.53 28.52 0.64
N TYR A 11 -0.15 28.90 1.86
CA TYR A 11 1.12 28.47 2.45
C TYR A 11 1.18 26.94 2.54
N ALA A 12 2.30 26.39 2.04
CA ALA A 12 2.60 24.97 2.09
C ALA A 12 3.93 24.79 2.81
N LYS A 13 3.89 24.21 4.01
CA LYS A 13 5.14 23.95 4.76
C LYS A 13 5.98 22.92 3.98
N PRO A 14 7.22 23.27 3.56
CA PRO A 14 8.02 22.40 2.71
C PRO A 14 8.45 21.10 3.40
N ILE A 15 8.60 21.12 4.74
CA ILE A 15 8.94 19.95 5.54
C ILE A 15 7.96 19.83 6.69
N SER A 16 7.25 18.71 6.75
CA SER A 16 6.37 18.35 7.87
C SER A 16 6.93 17.14 8.60
N TRP A 17 6.85 17.16 9.93
CA TRP A 17 7.13 15.99 10.77
C TRP A 17 6.15 14.83 10.49
N GLY A 18 5.04 15.11 9.81
CA GLY A 18 4.08 14.11 9.34
C GLY A 18 4.52 13.27 8.14
N PHE A 19 5.73 13.47 7.59
CA PHE A 19 6.21 12.73 6.42
C PHE A 19 6.19 11.19 6.57
N PRO A 20 6.39 10.57 7.76
CA PRO A 20 6.31 9.12 7.89
C PRO A 20 4.94 8.55 7.54
N ALA A 21 3.85 9.31 7.75
CA ALA A 21 2.52 8.86 7.37
C ALA A 21 2.41 8.62 5.84
N LEU A 22 3.14 9.42 5.05
CA LEU A 22 3.22 9.23 3.60
C LEU A 22 4.03 7.98 3.25
N THR A 23 5.15 7.73 3.91
CA THR A 23 5.98 6.54 3.62
C THR A 23 5.24 5.25 3.93
N GLY A 24 4.44 5.20 5.00
CA GLY A 24 3.55 4.08 5.31
C GLY A 24 2.52 3.82 4.21
N THR A 25 1.79 4.86 3.81
CA THR A 25 0.77 4.78 2.75
C THR A 25 1.37 4.35 1.41
N MET A 26 2.50 4.96 1.01
CA MET A 26 3.18 4.64 -0.25
C MET A 26 3.70 3.20 -0.29
N THR A 27 4.06 2.63 0.86
CA THR A 27 4.48 1.22 0.93
C THR A 27 3.34 0.28 0.54
N LEU A 28 2.10 0.61 0.91
CA LEU A 28 0.92 -0.15 0.48
C LEU A 28 0.57 0.12 -0.99
N SER A 29 0.73 1.36 -1.46
CA SER A 29 0.46 1.71 -2.87
C SER A 29 1.36 0.93 -3.84
N TYR A 30 2.62 0.66 -3.48
CA TYR A 30 3.56 -0.11 -4.29
C TYR A 30 3.59 -1.61 -3.97
N PHE A 31 2.53 -2.12 -3.33
CA PHE A 31 2.47 -3.50 -2.86
C PHE A 31 1.95 -4.48 -3.93
N ILE A 32 2.86 -5.09 -4.69
CA ILE A 32 2.57 -6.24 -5.58
C ILE A 32 3.45 -7.46 -5.27
N HIS A 33 4.33 -7.35 -4.26
CA HIS A 33 5.36 -8.34 -3.93
C HIS A 33 4.81 -9.75 -3.71
N ASN A 34 3.59 -9.89 -3.19
CA ASN A 34 2.95 -11.20 -2.97
C ASN A 34 2.47 -11.89 -4.25
N ALA A 35 2.18 -11.14 -5.31
CA ALA A 35 1.61 -11.66 -6.55
C ALA A 35 2.56 -11.55 -7.76
N VAL A 36 3.65 -10.78 -7.63
CA VAL A 36 4.56 -10.47 -8.74
C VAL A 36 5.14 -11.72 -9.40
N LEU A 37 5.52 -12.74 -8.61
CA LEU A 37 6.07 -13.98 -9.15
C LEU A 37 5.04 -14.76 -9.98
N THR A 38 3.80 -14.83 -9.53
CA THR A 38 2.71 -15.50 -10.25
C THR A 38 2.36 -14.77 -11.54
N ILE A 39 2.36 -13.43 -11.51
CA ILE A 39 2.10 -12.60 -12.69
C ILE A 39 3.22 -12.76 -13.73
N LEU A 40 4.48 -12.65 -13.32
CA LEU A 40 5.64 -12.74 -14.22
C LEU A 40 5.83 -14.14 -14.80
N ARG A 41 5.36 -15.20 -14.13
CA ARG A 41 5.41 -16.58 -14.65
C ARG A 41 4.56 -16.78 -15.91
N ASN A 42 3.54 -15.94 -16.11
CA ASN A 42 2.65 -16.01 -17.26
C ASN A 42 3.13 -15.14 -18.46
N GLN A 43 4.28 -14.48 -18.37
CA GLN A 43 4.81 -13.71 -19.51
C GLN A 43 5.26 -14.62 -20.64
N ARG A 44 4.91 -14.23 -21.88
CA ARG A 44 5.37 -14.90 -23.11
C ARG A 44 6.90 -14.84 -23.27
N ASN A 45 7.51 -13.74 -22.82
CA ASN A 45 8.89 -13.35 -23.04
C ASN A 45 9.60 -13.06 -21.70
N PRO A 46 9.98 -14.09 -20.93
CA PRO A 46 10.45 -13.95 -19.55
C PRO A 46 11.78 -13.20 -19.39
N GLU A 47 12.58 -13.09 -20.46
CA GLU A 47 13.83 -12.34 -20.48
C GLU A 47 13.63 -10.83 -20.27
N HIS A 48 12.43 -10.33 -20.58
CA HIS A 48 12.08 -8.91 -20.44
C HIS A 48 11.42 -8.56 -19.09
N ASN A 49 11.25 -9.53 -18.18
CA ASN A 49 10.52 -9.34 -16.91
C ASN A 49 11.03 -8.15 -16.09
N VAL A 50 12.35 -7.97 -16.00
CA VAL A 50 12.94 -6.86 -15.21
C VAL A 50 12.58 -5.51 -15.84
N ARG A 51 12.70 -5.40 -17.17
CA ARG A 51 12.36 -4.19 -17.91
C ARG A 51 10.88 -3.85 -17.74
N ASP A 52 10.01 -4.84 -17.95
CA ASP A 52 8.56 -4.63 -17.92
C ASP A 52 8.09 -4.28 -16.50
N LEU A 53 8.68 -4.89 -15.46
CA LEU A 53 8.41 -4.53 -14.07
C LEU A 53 8.89 -3.11 -13.75
N SER A 54 10.10 -2.72 -14.18
CA SER A 54 10.61 -1.37 -13.98
C SER A 54 9.76 -0.30 -14.66
N ILE A 55 9.33 -0.53 -15.91
CA ILE A 55 8.43 0.37 -16.64
C ILE A 55 7.09 0.49 -15.91
N SER A 56 6.54 -0.63 -15.41
CA SER A 56 5.28 -0.64 -14.66
C SER A 56 5.35 0.22 -13.40
N TYR A 57 6.41 0.07 -12.60
CA TYR A 57 6.61 0.89 -11.40
C TYR A 57 6.84 2.37 -11.73
N PHE A 58 7.60 2.67 -12.78
CA PHE A 58 7.83 4.03 -13.24
C PHE A 58 6.54 4.72 -13.68
N LEU A 59 5.70 4.03 -14.45
CA LEU A 59 4.41 4.54 -14.90
C LEU A 59 3.45 4.76 -13.73
N ALA A 60 3.41 3.83 -12.78
CA ALA A 60 2.62 3.98 -11.55
C ALA A 60 3.08 5.21 -10.74
N ALA A 61 4.39 5.44 -10.63
CA ALA A 61 4.95 6.60 -9.96
C ALA A 61 4.55 7.92 -10.63
N ILE A 62 4.60 7.99 -11.97
CA ILE A 62 4.13 9.15 -12.72
C ILE A 62 2.65 9.41 -12.43
N CYS A 63 1.79 8.38 -12.46
CA CYS A 63 0.37 8.54 -12.17
C CYS A 63 0.12 9.10 -10.76
N TYR A 64 0.80 8.55 -9.74
CA TYR A 64 0.65 9.02 -8.36
C TYR A 64 1.15 10.46 -8.17
N ILE A 65 2.32 10.79 -8.74
CA ILE A 65 2.87 12.14 -8.68
C ILE A 65 1.97 13.12 -9.42
N PHE A 66 1.48 12.77 -10.61
CA PHE A 66 0.62 13.62 -11.42
C PHE A 66 -0.70 13.94 -10.72
N ILE A 67 -1.42 12.93 -10.23
CA ILE A 67 -2.69 13.13 -9.53
C ILE A 67 -2.48 13.89 -8.22
N GLY A 68 -1.49 13.46 -7.41
CA GLY A 68 -1.18 14.07 -6.12
C GLY A 68 -0.78 15.54 -6.25
N SER A 69 0.14 15.86 -7.17
CA SER A 69 0.60 17.23 -7.38
C SER A 69 -0.47 18.13 -7.98
N SER A 70 -1.20 17.66 -9.01
CA SER A 70 -2.26 18.45 -9.65
C SER A 70 -3.34 18.85 -8.67
N PHE A 71 -3.75 17.92 -7.80
CA PHE A 71 -4.72 18.21 -6.75
C PHE A 71 -4.16 19.14 -5.68
N TYR A 72 -2.95 18.87 -5.18
CA TYR A 72 -2.32 19.67 -4.12
C TYR A 72 -2.10 21.14 -4.54
N VAL A 73 -1.71 21.38 -5.80
CA VAL A 73 -1.53 22.74 -6.34
C VAL A 73 -2.88 23.43 -6.57
N SER A 74 -3.87 22.70 -7.11
CA SER A 74 -5.18 23.28 -7.45
C SER A 74 -6.11 23.47 -6.25
N PHE A 75 -5.73 22.99 -5.06
CA PHE A 75 -6.59 23.05 -3.88
C PHE A 75 -6.82 24.51 -3.43
N PRO A 76 -8.08 24.98 -3.42
CA PRO A 76 -8.39 26.41 -3.27
C PRO A 76 -8.25 26.92 -1.83
N VAL A 77 -8.26 26.03 -0.84
CA VAL A 77 -8.21 26.37 0.59
C VAL A 77 -6.93 25.87 1.25
N GLN A 78 -6.84 25.99 2.59
CA GLN A 78 -5.67 25.58 3.35
C GLN A 78 -5.41 24.06 3.22
N ARG A 79 -4.13 23.69 3.06
CA ARG A 79 -3.72 22.30 2.78
C ARG A 79 -3.95 21.34 3.96
N SER A 80 -4.16 21.86 5.16
CA SER A 80 -4.56 21.11 6.35
C SER A 80 -5.97 20.53 6.25
N CYS A 81 -6.83 21.08 5.37
CA CYS A 81 -8.20 20.61 5.19
C CYS A 81 -8.32 19.42 4.21
N ILE A 82 -7.20 18.99 3.60
CA ILE A 82 -7.22 17.86 2.66
C ILE A 82 -7.54 16.58 3.42
N SER A 83 -8.69 16.00 3.12
CA SER A 83 -9.12 14.71 3.65
C SER A 83 -8.33 13.56 3.01
N ASP A 84 -8.07 12.49 3.78
CA ASP A 84 -7.37 11.29 3.31
C ASP A 84 -8.00 10.67 2.05
N ASN A 85 -9.34 10.61 2.04
CA ASN A 85 -10.07 10.23 0.84
C ASN A 85 -10.23 11.45 -0.05
N PHE A 86 -9.55 11.42 -1.19
CA PHE A 86 -9.62 12.42 -2.25
C PHE A 86 -11.04 12.90 -2.53
N LEU A 87 -12.00 11.97 -2.66
CA LEU A 87 -13.38 12.27 -3.02
C LEU A 87 -14.18 12.94 -1.90
N ASN A 88 -13.73 12.88 -0.65
CA ASN A 88 -14.39 13.57 0.47
C ASN A 88 -14.17 15.08 0.46
N ASN A 89 -13.21 15.57 -0.33
CA ASN A 89 -12.96 17.01 -0.50
C ASN A 89 -13.95 17.69 -1.47
N PHE A 90 -14.80 16.92 -2.15
CA PHE A 90 -15.82 17.44 -3.07
C PHE A 90 -17.20 17.43 -2.43
N GLY A 91 -18.00 18.46 -2.75
CA GLY A 91 -19.35 18.60 -2.24
C GLY A 91 -20.28 17.47 -2.68
N PRO A 92 -21.34 17.15 -1.92
CA PRO A 92 -22.27 16.05 -2.26
C PRO A 92 -23.02 16.24 -3.59
N GLY A 93 -23.18 17.48 -4.05
CA GLY A 93 -23.87 17.83 -5.30
C GLY A 93 -22.99 17.81 -6.55
N ASP A 94 -21.69 17.51 -6.44
CA ASP A 94 -20.82 17.45 -7.61
C ASP A 94 -21.07 16.16 -8.41
N ILE A 95 -21.50 16.34 -9.66
CA ILE A 95 -21.85 15.25 -10.58
C ILE A 95 -20.61 14.39 -10.85
N PHE A 96 -19.44 14.99 -11.05
CA PHE A 96 -18.22 14.26 -11.40
C PHE A 96 -17.74 13.40 -10.23
N SER A 97 -17.69 13.95 -9.01
CA SER A 97 -17.38 13.18 -7.80
C SER A 97 -18.38 12.04 -7.57
N SER A 98 -19.67 12.30 -7.79
CA SER A 98 -20.71 11.28 -7.65
C SER A 98 -20.57 10.13 -8.65
N THR A 99 -20.29 10.45 -9.93
CA THR A 99 -20.01 9.44 -10.96
C THR A 99 -18.74 8.63 -10.64
N ALA A 100 -17.67 9.28 -10.17
CA ALA A 100 -16.45 8.59 -9.76
C ALA A 100 -16.69 7.62 -8.59
N ARG A 101 -17.47 8.04 -7.58
CA ARG A 101 -17.86 7.16 -6.46
C ARG A 101 -18.65 5.95 -6.93
N LEU A 102 -19.55 6.11 -7.90
CA LEU A 102 -20.32 5.01 -8.48
C LEU A 102 -19.43 3.98 -9.19
N PHE A 103 -18.47 4.43 -10.01
CA PHE A 103 -17.52 3.53 -10.67
C PHE A 103 -16.60 2.81 -9.67
N LEU A 104 -16.12 3.51 -8.65
CA LEU A 104 -15.35 2.88 -7.58
C LEU A 104 -16.18 1.86 -6.79
N LEU A 105 -17.47 2.12 -6.58
CA LEU A 105 -18.36 1.15 -5.91
C LEU A 105 -18.46 -0.15 -6.72
N PHE A 106 -18.71 -0.06 -8.03
CA PHE A 106 -18.76 -1.25 -8.89
C PHE A 106 -17.42 -2.00 -8.93
N GLN A 107 -16.30 -1.25 -8.98
CA GLN A 107 -14.97 -1.85 -8.90
C GLN A 107 -14.77 -2.58 -7.56
N MET A 108 -15.11 -1.98 -6.43
CA MET A 108 -14.87 -2.58 -5.12
C MET A 108 -15.77 -3.80 -4.87
N ILE A 109 -17.03 -3.79 -5.34
CA ILE A 109 -17.93 -4.94 -5.27
C ILE A 109 -17.36 -6.15 -6.04
N THR A 110 -16.72 -5.92 -7.18
CA THR A 110 -16.14 -7.01 -7.99
C THR A 110 -14.78 -7.48 -7.46
N VAL A 111 -13.99 -6.59 -6.86
CA VAL A 111 -12.66 -6.91 -6.30
C VAL A 111 -12.75 -7.62 -4.94
N LEU A 112 -13.74 -7.29 -4.10
CA LEU A 112 -13.86 -7.85 -2.75
C LEU A 112 -13.96 -9.40 -2.73
N PRO A 113 -14.78 -10.06 -3.56
CA PRO A 113 -14.83 -11.53 -3.62
C PRO A 113 -13.50 -12.17 -4.00
N LEU A 114 -12.74 -11.55 -4.91
CA LEU A 114 -11.42 -12.03 -5.33
C LEU A 114 -10.41 -11.95 -4.19
N LEU A 115 -10.42 -10.86 -3.43
CA LEU A 115 -9.57 -10.69 -2.24
C LEU A 115 -9.92 -11.69 -1.14
N LEU A 116 -11.22 -11.88 -0.85
CA LEU A 116 -11.67 -12.88 0.14
C LEU A 116 -11.25 -14.29 -0.27
N TYR A 117 -11.35 -14.63 -1.55
CA TYR A 117 -10.87 -15.92 -2.06
C TYR A 117 -9.36 -16.10 -1.85
N LEU A 118 -8.56 -15.06 -2.13
CA LEU A 118 -7.11 -15.09 -1.94
C LEU A 118 -6.73 -15.26 -0.46
N ILE A 119 -7.34 -14.48 0.44
CA ILE A 119 -7.11 -14.57 1.89
C ILE A 119 -7.48 -15.97 2.39
N ARG A 120 -8.64 -16.48 1.99
CA ARG A 120 -9.13 -17.82 2.33
C ARG A 120 -8.14 -18.90 1.91
N SER A 121 -7.69 -18.85 0.66
CA SER A 121 -6.74 -19.83 0.10
C SER A 121 -5.40 -19.79 0.85
N GLN A 122 -4.87 -18.59 1.11
CA GLN A 122 -3.58 -18.42 1.80
C GLN A 122 -3.64 -18.85 3.27
N LEU A 123 -4.70 -18.49 4.00
CA LEU A 123 -4.84 -18.87 5.41
C LEU A 123 -5.01 -20.37 5.57
N PHE A 124 -5.91 -21.01 4.82
CA PHE A 124 -6.12 -22.45 4.98
C PHE A 124 -4.92 -23.27 4.54
N HIS A 125 -4.24 -22.87 3.46
CA HIS A 125 -2.99 -23.52 3.06
C HIS A 125 -1.88 -23.34 4.11
N ALA A 126 -1.81 -22.20 4.80
CA ALA A 126 -0.80 -21.96 5.84
C ALA A 126 -1.08 -22.72 7.15
N PHE A 127 -2.34 -22.80 7.58
CA PHE A 127 -2.70 -23.42 8.87
C PHE A 127 -3.00 -24.92 8.78
N ILE A 128 -3.66 -25.37 7.72
CA ILE A 128 -4.20 -26.74 7.60
C ILE A 128 -3.43 -27.53 6.53
N GLY A 129 -2.73 -26.86 5.61
CA GLY A 129 -2.05 -27.50 4.48
C GLY A 129 -3.00 -27.88 3.33
N GLU A 130 -4.30 -27.71 3.51
CA GLU A 130 -5.32 -27.94 2.50
C GLU A 130 -6.00 -26.64 2.08
N VAL A 131 -6.36 -26.53 0.79
CA VAL A 131 -7.01 -25.33 0.24
C VAL A 131 -8.50 -25.27 0.58
N TRP A 132 -9.11 -26.41 0.95
CA TRP A 132 -10.54 -26.50 1.27
C TRP A 132 -10.83 -27.47 2.43
N PRO A 133 -10.80 -26.98 3.69
CA PRO A 133 -11.04 -27.83 4.86
C PRO A 133 -12.53 -28.16 5.10
N GLY A 134 -13.46 -27.48 4.40
CA GLY A 134 -14.91 -27.68 4.53
C GLY A 134 -15.72 -26.39 4.62
N THR A 135 -17.03 -26.48 4.34
CA THR A 135 -17.94 -25.33 4.22
C THR A 135 -18.09 -24.53 5.53
N GLY A 136 -18.11 -25.21 6.68
CA GLY A 136 -18.26 -24.56 7.99
C GLY A 136 -17.10 -23.62 8.33
N SER A 137 -15.86 -24.10 8.22
CA SER A 137 -14.66 -23.31 8.48
C SER A 137 -14.52 -22.12 7.52
N VAL A 138 -14.87 -22.32 6.24
CA VAL A 138 -14.88 -21.24 5.23
C VAL A 138 -15.92 -20.17 5.57
N MET A 139 -17.13 -20.57 5.94
CA MET A 139 -18.21 -19.65 6.30
C MET A 139 -17.84 -18.84 7.55
N LEU A 140 -17.28 -19.50 8.57
CA LEU A 140 -16.82 -18.84 9.79
C LEU A 140 -15.75 -17.80 9.50
N LEU A 141 -14.77 -18.13 8.65
CA LEU A 141 -13.72 -17.18 8.24
C LEU A 141 -14.30 -15.97 7.52
N ASN A 142 -15.18 -16.18 6.53
CA ASN A 142 -15.79 -15.10 5.77
C ASN A 142 -16.64 -14.17 6.65
N ILE A 143 -17.47 -14.74 7.53
CA ILE A 143 -18.25 -13.96 8.51
C ILE A 143 -17.30 -13.16 9.40
N GLY A 144 -16.25 -13.79 9.93
CA GLY A 144 -15.25 -13.12 10.76
C GLY A 144 -14.59 -11.92 10.05
N ILE A 145 -14.14 -12.10 8.80
CA ILE A 145 -13.53 -11.02 8.02
C ILE A 145 -14.51 -9.87 7.77
N ILE A 146 -15.75 -10.18 7.37
CA ILE A 146 -16.78 -9.15 7.12
C ILE A 146 -17.14 -8.42 8.42
N CYS A 147 -17.29 -9.13 9.54
CA CYS A 147 -17.56 -8.53 10.84
C CYS A 147 -16.44 -7.56 11.26
N ILE A 148 -15.17 -7.94 11.09
CA ILE A 148 -14.03 -7.06 11.37
C ILE A 148 -14.08 -5.82 10.46
N ALA A 149 -14.34 -6.01 9.16
CA ALA A 149 -14.41 -4.90 8.20
C ALA A 149 -15.54 -3.91 8.55
N VAL A 150 -16.73 -4.42 8.90
CA VAL A 150 -17.88 -3.60 9.32
C VAL A 150 -17.60 -2.90 10.65
N ALA A 151 -16.99 -3.58 11.61
CA ALA A 151 -16.61 -2.98 12.90
C ALA A 151 -15.63 -1.82 12.70
N VAL A 152 -14.60 -1.99 11.88
CA VAL A 152 -13.66 -0.91 11.55
C VAL A 152 -14.36 0.25 10.86
N ALA A 153 -15.28 -0.03 9.92
CA ALA A 153 -16.04 1.01 9.22
C ALA A 153 -16.95 1.83 10.16
N ILE A 154 -17.50 1.22 11.22
CA ILE A 154 -18.37 1.90 12.19
C ILE A 154 -17.55 2.66 13.24
N PHE A 155 -16.53 2.01 13.83
CA PHE A 155 -15.82 2.54 15.00
C PHE A 155 -14.63 3.43 14.66
N TYR A 156 -13.97 3.23 13.51
CA TYR A 156 -12.77 3.99 13.12
C TYR A 156 -12.63 4.17 11.60
N PRO A 157 -13.46 5.00 10.95
CA PRO A 157 -13.49 5.18 9.50
C PRO A 157 -12.35 6.07 8.94
N ASN A 158 -11.16 6.03 9.53
CA ASN A 158 -10.01 6.82 9.08
C ASN A 158 -9.14 6.01 8.12
N VAL A 159 -9.42 6.13 6.83
CA VAL A 159 -8.77 5.36 5.76
C VAL A 159 -7.25 5.59 5.75
N GLY A 160 -6.76 6.84 5.89
CA GLY A 160 -5.33 7.13 5.85
C GLY A 160 -4.55 6.47 6.98
N SER A 161 -5.10 6.45 8.20
CA SER A 161 -4.49 5.73 9.33
C SER A 161 -4.42 4.23 9.06
N ILE A 162 -5.50 3.61 8.59
CA ILE A 162 -5.51 2.17 8.28
C ILE A 162 -4.45 1.85 7.21
N LEU A 163 -4.41 2.64 6.13
CA LEU A 163 -3.45 2.45 5.04
C LEU A 163 -2.00 2.60 5.52
N ARG A 164 -1.67 3.59 6.37
CA ARG A 164 -0.29 3.78 6.85
C ARG A 164 0.17 2.62 7.74
N TYR A 165 -0.67 2.16 8.66
CA TYR A 165 -0.30 1.10 9.61
C TYR A 165 -0.21 -0.25 8.91
N VAL A 166 -1.22 -0.60 8.10
CA VAL A 166 -1.20 -1.85 7.33
C VAL A 166 -0.06 -1.84 6.31
N GLY A 167 0.16 -0.71 5.63
CA GLY A 167 1.23 -0.54 4.66
C GLY A 167 2.63 -0.66 5.25
N SER A 168 2.89 0.01 6.36
CA SER A 168 4.19 -0.07 7.04
C SER A 168 4.46 -1.46 7.63
N LEU A 169 3.46 -2.13 8.23
CA LEU A 169 3.60 -3.48 8.79
C LEU A 169 3.82 -4.54 7.69
N SER A 170 2.93 -4.58 6.69
CA SER A 170 3.05 -5.51 5.57
C SER A 170 4.31 -5.24 4.75
N GLY A 171 4.67 -3.97 4.59
CA GLY A 171 5.90 -3.50 3.98
C GLY A 171 7.15 -4.01 4.69
N LEU A 172 7.22 -3.81 6.01
CA LEU A 172 8.34 -4.29 6.82
C LEU A 172 8.61 -5.77 6.57
N ILE A 173 7.55 -6.60 6.56
CA ILE A 173 7.68 -8.05 6.39
C ILE A 173 8.01 -8.41 4.93
N TYR A 174 7.14 -8.05 3.99
CA TYR A 174 7.17 -8.58 2.62
C TYR A 174 8.02 -7.76 1.65
N VAL A 175 8.20 -6.46 1.88
CA VAL A 175 8.94 -5.56 0.98
C VAL A 175 10.39 -5.40 1.43
N TYR A 176 10.62 -5.16 2.72
CA TYR A 176 11.95 -4.87 3.25
C TYR A 176 12.67 -6.13 3.76
N THR A 177 12.04 -6.90 4.66
CA THR A 177 12.74 -7.96 5.40
C THR A 177 12.89 -9.25 4.60
N LEU A 178 11.78 -9.85 4.16
CA LEU A 178 11.76 -11.17 3.55
C LEU A 178 12.67 -11.28 2.30
N PRO A 179 12.58 -10.41 1.27
CA PRO A 179 13.45 -10.52 0.10
C PRO A 179 14.93 -10.31 0.44
N CYS A 180 15.25 -9.36 1.34
CA CYS A 180 16.62 -9.09 1.74
C CYS A 180 17.23 -10.27 2.49
N VAL A 181 16.50 -10.85 3.45
CA VAL A 181 16.96 -12.01 4.24
C VAL A 181 17.12 -13.24 3.35
N VAL A 182 16.17 -13.52 2.46
CA VAL A 182 16.24 -14.64 1.51
C VAL A 182 17.46 -14.48 0.59
N TYR A 183 17.69 -13.29 0.06
CA TYR A 183 18.84 -13.01 -0.81
C TYR A 183 20.18 -13.12 -0.07
N MET A 184 20.25 -12.62 1.17
CA MET A 184 21.43 -12.72 2.02
C MET A 184 21.74 -14.18 2.36
N ARG A 185 20.73 -14.98 2.73
CA ARG A 185 20.90 -16.42 3.01
C ARG A 185 21.37 -17.18 1.78
N LYS A 186 20.83 -16.86 0.59
CA LYS A 186 21.30 -17.43 -0.68
C LYS A 186 22.78 -17.12 -0.94
N LEU A 187 23.21 -15.88 -0.74
CA LEU A 187 24.61 -15.47 -0.91
C LEU A 187 25.56 -16.15 0.09
N HIS A 188 25.11 -16.31 1.34
CA HIS A 188 25.86 -17.01 2.38
C HIS A 188 26.06 -18.49 2.02
N MET A 189 25.00 -19.17 1.57
CA MET A 189 25.08 -20.57 1.10
C MET A 189 26.01 -20.75 -0.10
N LEU A 190 26.17 -19.72 -0.94
CA LEU A 190 27.07 -19.72 -2.09
C LEU A 190 28.50 -19.29 -1.75
N GLY A 191 28.80 -18.93 -0.50
CA GLY A 191 30.11 -18.41 -0.09
C GLY A 191 30.51 -17.07 -0.74
N ARG A 192 29.54 -16.34 -1.32
CA ARG A 192 29.77 -15.08 -2.07
C ARG A 192 29.29 -13.84 -1.31
N LEU A 193 29.08 -13.96 0.00
CA LEU A 193 28.59 -12.85 0.82
C LEU A 193 29.74 -11.88 1.12
N THR A 194 29.74 -10.75 0.41
CA THR A 194 30.65 -9.62 0.68
C THR A 194 30.08 -8.78 1.82
N THR A 195 30.94 -8.29 2.71
CA THR A 195 30.58 -7.40 3.83
C THR A 195 29.77 -6.18 3.38
N THR A 196 30.12 -5.58 2.22
CA THR A 196 29.38 -4.45 1.64
C THR A 196 27.94 -4.79 1.30
N LYS A 197 27.69 -5.98 0.72
CA LYS A 197 26.33 -6.41 0.35
C LYS A 197 25.50 -6.69 1.59
N GLN A 198 26.10 -7.32 2.60
CA GLN A 198 25.46 -7.55 3.88
C GLN A 198 25.05 -6.23 4.53
N PHE A 199 25.96 -5.25 4.58
CA PHE A 199 25.67 -3.93 5.13
C PHE A 199 24.51 -3.23 4.40
N LEU A 200 24.53 -3.20 3.06
CA LEU A 200 23.47 -2.56 2.27
C LEU A 200 22.10 -3.22 2.48
N LEU A 201 22.03 -4.56 2.49
CA LEU A 201 20.79 -5.29 2.72
C LEU A 201 20.25 -5.09 4.14
N THR A 202 21.13 -5.10 5.14
CA THR A 202 20.75 -4.82 6.53
C THR A 202 20.22 -3.39 6.67
N MET A 203 20.82 -2.40 6.00
CA MET A 203 20.32 -1.02 6.00
C MET A 203 18.88 -0.92 5.47
N ILE A 204 18.55 -1.66 4.40
CA ILE A 204 17.18 -1.70 3.86
C ILE A 204 16.18 -2.23 4.90
N VAL A 205 16.55 -3.28 5.64
CA VAL A 205 15.70 -3.82 6.72
C VAL A 205 15.53 -2.80 7.86
N VAL A 206 16.61 -2.13 8.26
CA VAL A 206 16.56 -1.07 9.28
C VAL A 206 15.64 0.06 8.86
N PHE A 207 15.68 0.50 7.59
CA PHE A 207 14.73 1.49 7.07
C PHE A 207 13.28 1.03 7.16
N GLY A 208 12.99 -0.24 6.88
CA GLY A 208 11.67 -0.82 7.07
C GLY A 208 11.19 -0.75 8.53
N ILE A 209 12.08 -1.07 9.48
CA ILE A 209 11.78 -1.01 10.91
C ILE A 209 11.53 0.45 11.34
N MET A 210 12.41 1.36 10.91
CA MET A 210 12.26 2.79 11.19
C MET A 210 10.95 3.33 10.63
N ASN A 211 10.56 2.94 9.41
CA ASN A 211 9.29 3.34 8.80
C ASN A 211 8.09 2.90 9.65
N PHE A 212 8.10 1.66 10.15
CA PHE A 212 7.03 1.15 11.02
C PHE A 212 7.00 1.87 12.38
N CYS A 213 8.15 2.00 13.05
CA CYS A 213 8.23 2.71 14.34
C CYS A 213 7.80 4.17 14.22
N ALA A 214 8.17 4.85 13.13
CA ALA A 214 7.82 6.25 12.90
C ALA A 214 6.31 6.47 12.74
N GLN A 215 5.52 5.44 12.39
CA GLN A 215 4.06 5.58 12.32
C GLN A 215 3.41 5.83 13.69
N PHE A 216 4.05 5.37 14.78
CA PHE A 216 3.53 5.56 16.15
C PHE A 216 3.92 6.92 16.75
N VAL A 217 4.91 7.59 16.16
CA VAL A 217 5.41 8.89 16.62
C VAL A 217 4.63 10.05 15.99
N VAL A 218 3.83 9.77 14.96
CA VAL A 218 3.20 10.76 14.06
C VAL A 218 1.68 10.66 14.03
#